data_AF-A0AAU1C257-F1
#
_entry.id   AF-A0AAU1C257-F1
#
_cell.length_a   1.000
_cell.length_b   1.000
_cell.length_c   1.000
_cell.angle_alpha   90.00
_cell.angle_beta   90.00
_cell.angle_gamma   90.00
#
_symmetry.space_group_name_H-M   'P 1'
#
loop_
_entity.id
_entity.type
_entity.pdbx_description
1 polymer ?
#
loop_
_entity_poly.entity_id
_entity_poly.type
_entity_poly.pdbx_seq_one_letter_code
_entity_poly.pdbx_strand_id
1 'polypeptide(L)' 'MLLRPNYDGLVIRRADDEECRKVSLDYGVEVKPGRGPLFVLCGDLRNFVVSTPPQWHEDEGAMDDPSWFGPVRGTR' A
#
# COMPACT_ATOMS: atom_id res chain seq x y z
N MET A 1 11.42 -35.58 -4.48
CA MET A 1 11.93 -34.35 -3.85
C MET A 1 10.76 -33.40 -3.69
N LEU A 2 10.29 -33.19 -2.46
CA LEU A 2 9.15 -32.29 -2.17
C LEU A 2 9.71 -30.89 -1.95
N LEU A 3 9.43 -29.97 -2.87
CA LEU A 3 9.75 -28.56 -2.70
C LEU A 3 8.97 -28.05 -1.48
N ARG A 4 9.68 -27.72 -0.40
CA ARG A 4 9.08 -27.01 0.74
C ARG A 4 9.05 -25.52 0.38
N PRO A 5 7.89 -24.86 0.41
CA PRO A 5 7.86 -23.42 0.26
C PRO A 5 8.60 -22.80 1.44
N ASN A 6 9.67 -22.07 1.15
CA ASN A 6 10.28 -21.16 2.12
C ASN A 6 9.57 -19.82 1.98
N TYR A 7 8.86 -19.42 3.03
CA TYR A 7 8.28 -18.08 3.08
C TYR A 7 9.25 -17.21 3.88
N ASP A 8 10.12 -16.51 3.17
CA ASP A 8 10.86 -15.42 3.79
C ASP A 8 9.81 -14.39 4.26
N GLY A 9 9.85 -14.04 5.54
CA GLY A 9 8.85 -13.15 6.15
C GLY A 9 8.79 -11.81 5.40
N LEU A 10 7.60 -11.22 5.31
CA LEU A 10 7.43 -9.91 4.70
C LEU A 10 8.03 -8.85 5.61
N VAL A 11 9.12 -8.22 5.16
CA VAL A 11 9.71 -7.07 5.85
C VAL A 11 9.11 -5.81 5.27
N ILE A 12 8.43 -5.02 6.11
CA ILE A 12 7.87 -3.72 5.76
C ILE A 12 8.58 -2.66 6.60
N ARG A 13 9.12 -1.64 5.94
CA ARG A 13 9.70 -0.49 6.63
C ARG A 13 9.29 0.81 5.96
N ARG A 14 9.29 1.89 6.74
CA ARG A 14 9.14 3.23 6.18
C ARG A 14 10.39 3.58 5.36
N ALA A 15 10.17 4.17 4.19
CA ALA A 15 11.25 4.73 3.38
C ALA A 15 11.78 6.02 4.02
N ASP A 16 13.07 6.28 3.85
CA ASP A 16 13.67 7.56 4.19
C ASP A 16 13.47 8.61 3.07
N ASP A 17 13.92 9.83 3.30
CA ASP A 17 13.74 10.95 2.36
C ASP A 17 14.55 10.79 1.06
N GLU A 18 15.66 10.05 1.07
CA GLU A 18 16.45 9.76 -0.14
C GLU A 18 15.73 8.73 -1.00
N GLU A 19 15.20 7.68 -0.36
CA GLU A 19 14.41 6.64 -1.00
C GLU A 19 13.11 7.19 -1.58
N CYS A 20 12.42 8.08 -0.87
CA CYS A 20 11.24 8.77 -1.38
C CYS A 20 11.54 9.57 -2.66
N ARG A 21 12.68 10.30 -2.68
CA ARG A 21 13.14 11.03 -3.86
C ARG A 21 13.45 10.08 -5.01
N LYS A 22 14.14 8.98 -4.74
CA LYS A 22 14.51 7.99 -5.74
C LYS A 22 13.28 7.33 -6.37
N VAL A 23 12.31 6.90 -5.56
CA VAL A 23 11.05 6.34 -6.07
C VAL A 23 10.30 7.37 -6.91
N SER A 24 10.30 8.64 -6.50
CA SER A 24 9.63 9.69 -7.28
C SER A 24 10.28 9.90 -8.65
N LEU A 25 11.61 9.82 -8.75
CA LEU A 25 12.36 9.94 -10.00
C LEU A 25 12.21 8.70 -10.89
N ASP A 26 12.38 7.52 -10.31
CA ASP A 26 12.44 6.25 -11.04
C ASP A 26 11.05 5.81 -11.54
N TYR A 27 9.99 6.13 -10.79
CA TYR A 27 8.63 5.66 -11.07
C TYR A 27 7.61 6.78 -11.34
N GLY A 28 8.00 8.05 -11.27
CA GLY A 28 7.12 9.19 -11.53
C GLY A 28 5.98 9.36 -10.51
N VAL A 29 6.12 8.78 -9.32
CA VAL A 29 5.12 8.84 -8.25
C VAL A 29 5.42 10.02 -7.34
N GLU A 30 4.45 10.91 -7.09
CA GLU A 30 4.67 12.05 -6.20
C GLU A 30 4.68 11.60 -4.73
N VAL A 31 5.86 11.30 -4.20
CA VAL A 31 6.06 10.95 -2.78
C VAL A 31 6.56 12.19 -2.04
N LYS A 32 5.73 12.80 -1.20
CA LYS A 32 6.13 13.95 -0.38
C LYS A 32 6.98 13.50 0.82
N PRO A 33 8.26 13.91 0.92
CA PRO A 33 9.08 13.60 2.09
C PRO A 33 8.40 14.10 3.37
N GLY A 34 8.46 13.30 4.43
CA GLY A 34 7.81 13.61 5.72
C GLY A 34 6.28 13.56 5.78
N ARG A 35 5.55 13.48 4.64
CA ARG A 35 4.07 13.52 4.62
C ARG A 35 3.39 12.36 3.88
N GLY A 36 4.02 11.79 2.86
CA GLY A 36 3.51 10.62 2.14
C GLY A 36 4.16 9.35 2.67
N PRO A 37 3.43 8.44 3.33
CA PRO A 37 4.03 7.21 3.84
C PRO A 37 4.34 6.25 2.69
N LEU A 38 5.57 6.33 2.18
CA LEU A 38 6.18 5.30 1.34
C LEU A 38 6.72 4.19 2.25
N PHE A 39 6.34 2.94 1.94
CA PHE A 39 6.80 1.75 2.62
C PHE A 39 7.53 0.83 1.64
N VAL A 40 8.75 0.42 2.00
CA VAL A 40 9.57 -0.51 1.24
C VAL A 40 9.30 -1.93 1.71
N LEU A 41 9.12 -2.84 0.75
CA LEU A 41 8.88 -4.25 0.98
C LEU A 41 10.14 -5.05 0.64
N CYS A 42 10.51 -5.98 1.52
CA CYS A 42 11.63 -6.90 1.31
C CYS A 42 12.99 -6.22 1.03
N GLY A 43 13.13 -4.95 1.43
CA GLY A 43 14.40 -4.19 1.38
C GLY A 43 14.77 -3.56 0.03
N ASP A 44 14.05 -3.83 -1.05
CA ASP A 44 14.32 -3.26 -2.38
C ASP A 44 13.24 -2.24 -2.78
N LEU A 45 13.67 -1.10 -3.33
CA LEU A 45 12.80 -0.01 -3.82
C LEU A 45 12.02 -0.36 -5.09
N ARG A 46 12.18 -1.58 -5.62
CA ARG A 46 11.30 -2.13 -6.65
C ARG A 46 9.95 -2.61 -6.10
N ASN A 47 9.89 -2.93 -4.82
CA ASN A 47 8.68 -3.39 -4.16
C ASN A 47 8.31 -2.39 -3.07
N PHE A 48 7.33 -1.53 -3.36
CA PHE A 48 6.92 -0.49 -2.41
C PHE A 48 5.42 -0.24 -2.46
N VAL A 49 4.91 0.37 -1.39
CA VAL A 49 3.54 0.84 -1.29
C VAL A 49 3.58 2.32 -0.92
N VAL A 50 2.85 3.14 -1.67
CA VAL A 50 2.56 4.53 -1.29
C VAL A 50 1.19 4.55 -0.64
N SER A 51 1.14 4.84 0.65
CA SER A 51 -0.14 5.11 1.30
C SER A 51 -0.50 6.58 1.13
N THR A 52 -1.74 6.83 0.77
CA THR A 52 -2.34 8.17 0.83
C THR A 52 -2.81 8.44 2.25
N PRO A 53 -2.95 9.73 2.65
CA PRO A 53 -3.57 10.06 3.93
C PRO A 53 -4.92 9.37 4.04
N PRO A 54 -5.26 8.72 5.18
CA PRO A 54 -6.56 8.10 5.37
C PRO A 54 -7.64 9.11 5.03
N GLN A 55 -8.45 8.81 4.01
CA GLN A 55 -9.63 9.59 3.70
C GLN A 55 -10.78 8.92 4.44
N TRP A 56 -11.44 9.67 5.33
CA TRP A 56 -12.71 9.25 5.89
C TRP A 56 -13.76 9.41 4.79
N HIS A 57 -14.15 8.30 4.19
CA HIS A 57 -15.31 8.24 3.32
C HIS A 57 -16.37 7.49 4.12
N GLU A 58 -17.24 8.22 4.84
CA GLU A 58 -18.52 7.61 5.16
C GLU A 58 -19.19 7.42 3.81
N ASP A 59 -19.56 6.19 3.49
CA ASP A 59 -20.59 5.96 2.49
C ASP A 59 -21.74 6.89 2.92
N GLU A 60 -22.14 7.86 2.09
CA GLU A 60 -23.23 8.82 2.37
C GLU A 60 -24.61 8.11 2.42
N GLY A 61 -24.63 6.87 2.87
CA GLY A 61 -25.73 5.94 2.77
C GLY A 61 -26.19 5.40 4.12
N ALA A 62 -27.40 4.88 4.13
CA ALA A 62 -27.96 4.11 5.24
C ALA A 62 -27.19 2.80 5.42
N MET A 63 -27.42 2.11 6.55
CA MET A 63 -26.80 0.82 6.89
C MET A 63 -26.91 -0.25 5.77
N ASP A 64 -27.92 -0.12 4.90
CA ASP A 64 -28.20 -1.04 3.80
C ASP A 64 -27.68 -0.55 2.43
N ASP A 65 -27.05 0.62 2.37
CA ASP A 65 -26.51 1.13 1.12
C ASP A 65 -25.24 0.36 0.74
N PRO A 66 -25.17 -0.16 -0.50
CA PRO A 66 -24.02 -0.91 -0.94
C PRO A 66 -22.80 0.00 -0.95
N SER A 67 -21.70 -0.47 -0.34
CA SER A 67 -20.41 0.21 -0.40
C SER A 67 -20.10 0.60 -1.84
N TRP A 68 -19.44 1.74 -2.05
CA TRP A 68 -18.91 2.14 -3.36
C TRP A 68 -18.09 1.01 -4.03
N PHE A 69 -17.42 0.17 -3.24
CA PHE A 69 -16.64 -0.97 -3.71
C PHE A 69 -17.49 -2.19 -4.13
N GLY A 70 -18.82 -2.10 -4.00
CA GLY A 70 -19.75 -3.19 -4.20
C GLY A 70 -19.73 -4.22 -3.07
N PRO A 71 -20.54 -5.28 -3.18
CA PRO A 71 -20.52 -6.37 -2.21
C PRO A 71 -19.15 -7.06 -2.22
N VAL A 72 -18.66 -7.41 -1.03
CA VAL A 72 -17.46 -8.25 -0.90
C VAL A 72 -17.74 -9.56 -1.64
N ARG A 73 -16.81 -10.00 -2.49
CA ARG A 73 -16.97 -11.29 -3.21
C ARG A 73 -17.21 -12.41 -2.19
N GLY A 74 -18.43 -12.98 -2.21
CA GLY A 74 -18.82 -14.08 -1.33
C GLY A 74 -19.79 -13.71 -0.20
N THR A 75 -20.18 -12.44 -0.06
CA THR A 75 -21.23 -12.02 0.88
C THR A 75 -22.52 -11.70 0.13
N ARG A 76 -23.66 -12.15 0.65
CA ARG A 76 -25.02 -11.86 0.18
C ARG A 76 -25.77 -11.14 1.26
#